data_AF-A0A6P0JRS7-F1
#
_entry.id   AF-A0A6P0JRS7-F1
#
_cell.length_a   1.000
_cell.length_b   1.000
_cell.length_c   1.000
_cell.angle_alpha   90.00
_cell.angle_beta   90.00
_cell.angle_gamma   90.00
#
_symmetry.space_group_name_H-M   'P 1'
#
loop_
_entity.id
_entity.type
_entity.pdbx_description
1 polymer ?
#
loop_
_entity_poly.entity_id
_entity_poly.type
_entity_poly.pdbx_seq_one_letter_code
_entity_poly.pdbx_strand_id
1 'polypeptide(L)'
;MPRKPSPHPYTDLAAFQRLMLLIATLLHYPGVGCPQKLALRDKQTTHHNALADLQEKLRTLANQQGYTLPENYPAFPTLRKDLKRLRKYGILGKQMYRWGYYLGTGVMRPRELQAALNALESQAKYQADPQIRQIYQTVIQRVRGFPFPYQDQANELYPLRQNLNRAINYTDPDEMLEKQNYRHTLFHCVPQLEEAIIKGQPIEISRAVDLYGDSSVGLDIIWPLQLIYRDIAWYLLFER
;
A
#
# COMPACT_ATOMS: atom_id res chain seq x y z
N MET A 1 -57.03 -1.04 0.93
CA MET A 1 -56.19 -1.33 2.13
C MET A 1 -54.89 -0.56 2.02
N PRO A 2 -54.49 0.26 3.00
CA PRO A 2 -53.19 0.93 2.97
C PRO A 2 -52.08 -0.13 3.06
N ARG A 3 -51.08 -0.05 2.17
CA ARG A 3 -49.90 -0.93 2.22
C ARG A 3 -49.22 -0.69 3.57
N LYS A 4 -49.13 -1.74 4.40
CA LYS A 4 -48.33 -1.68 5.64
C LYS A 4 -46.91 -1.25 5.26
N PRO A 5 -46.31 -0.27 5.96
CA PRO A 5 -44.95 0.18 5.65
C PRO A 5 -44.00 -1.01 5.83
N SER A 6 -43.27 -1.35 4.77
CA SER A 6 -42.26 -2.41 4.82
C SER A 6 -41.11 -1.93 5.71
N PRO A 7 -40.78 -2.63 6.81
CA PRO A 7 -39.69 -2.22 7.69
C PRO A 7 -38.36 -2.17 6.93
N HIS A 8 -37.49 -1.25 7.32
CA HIS A 8 -36.21 -1.09 6.67
C HIS A 8 -35.40 -2.38 6.84
N PRO A 9 -34.74 -2.89 5.79
CA PRO A 9 -34.09 -4.21 5.88
C PRO A 9 -32.75 -4.22 6.65
N TYR A 10 -32.50 -3.18 7.45
CA TYR A 10 -31.46 -3.08 8.49
C TYR A 10 -32.04 -2.62 9.83
N THR A 11 -33.36 -2.73 10.02
CA THR A 11 -33.99 -2.51 11.34
C THR A 11 -33.57 -3.59 12.33
N ASP A 12 -33.21 -4.77 11.84
CA ASP A 12 -32.59 -5.83 12.64
C ASP A 12 -31.15 -5.46 13.02
N LEU A 13 -30.82 -5.65 14.30
CA LEU A 13 -29.54 -5.30 14.90
C LEU A 13 -28.39 -6.10 14.29
N ALA A 14 -28.59 -7.39 14.01
CA ALA A 14 -27.55 -8.22 13.39
C ALA A 14 -27.24 -7.76 11.95
N ALA A 15 -28.28 -7.41 11.18
CA ALA A 15 -28.11 -6.85 9.85
C ALA A 15 -27.42 -5.48 9.88
N PHE A 16 -27.74 -4.62 10.85
CA PHE A 16 -27.10 -3.32 11.02
C PHE A 16 -25.63 -3.45 11.43
N GLN A 17 -25.32 -4.28 12.43
CA GLN A 17 -23.95 -4.57 12.85
C GLN A 17 -23.11 -5.11 11.71
N ARG A 18 -23.65 -6.03 10.91
CA ARG A 18 -22.97 -6.54 9.72
C ARG A 18 -22.63 -5.43 8.73
N LEU A 19 -23.56 -4.48 8.50
CA LEU A 19 -23.30 -3.34 7.62
C LEU A 19 -22.19 -2.44 8.17
N MET A 20 -22.20 -2.18 9.48
CA MET A 20 -21.16 -1.39 10.15
C MET A 20 -19.80 -2.09 10.10
N LEU A 21 -19.75 -3.39 10.36
CA LEU A 21 -18.55 -4.21 10.22
C LEU A 21 -18.04 -4.22 8.78
N LEU A 22 -18.93 -4.29 7.80
CA LEU A 22 -18.56 -4.21 6.39
C LEU A 22 -17.92 -2.85 6.05
N ILE A 23 -18.50 -1.74 6.52
CA ILE A 23 -17.92 -0.41 6.34
C ILE A 23 -16.53 -0.35 6.99
N ALA A 24 -16.40 -0.80 8.24
CA ALA A 24 -15.11 -0.83 8.95
C ALA A 24 -14.08 -1.69 8.20
N THR A 25 -14.48 -2.86 7.69
CA THR A 25 -13.61 -3.75 6.90
C THR A 25 -13.05 -3.04 5.68
N LEU A 26 -13.87 -2.28 4.97
CA LEU A 26 -13.43 -1.54 3.78
C LEU A 26 -12.53 -0.33 4.10
N LEU A 27 -12.59 0.19 5.34
CA LEU A 27 -11.67 1.23 5.83
C LEU A 27 -10.32 0.63 6.23
N HIS A 28 -10.32 -0.47 6.98
CA HIS A 28 -9.10 -1.11 7.48
C HIS A 28 -8.36 -1.92 6.40
N TYR A 29 -9.07 -2.46 5.42
CA TYR A 29 -8.51 -3.26 4.33
C TYR A 29 -8.87 -2.67 2.95
N PRO A 30 -8.35 -1.48 2.61
CA PRO A 30 -8.65 -0.85 1.33
C PRO A 30 -8.12 -1.69 0.16
N GLY A 31 -8.97 -1.93 -0.84
CA GLY A 31 -8.64 -2.76 -2.01
C GLY A 31 -8.79 -4.26 -1.77
N VAL A 32 -9.49 -4.69 -0.71
CA VAL A 32 -9.80 -6.11 -0.48
C VAL A 32 -10.48 -6.73 -1.71
N GLY A 33 -10.01 -7.92 -2.12
CA GLY A 33 -10.45 -8.55 -3.35
C GLY A 33 -9.73 -8.06 -4.61
N CYS A 34 -8.65 -7.27 -4.49
CA CYS A 34 -7.77 -6.98 -5.63
C CYS A 34 -6.93 -8.23 -5.98
N PRO A 35 -6.90 -8.67 -7.24
CA PRO A 35 -6.03 -9.76 -7.65
C PRO A 35 -4.56 -9.35 -7.47
N GLN A 36 -3.80 -10.14 -6.71
CA GLN A 36 -2.39 -9.86 -6.44
C GLN A 36 -1.56 -10.18 -7.70
N LYS A 37 -0.58 -9.33 -8.03
CA LYS A 37 0.27 -9.53 -9.23
C LYS A 37 0.99 -10.89 -9.25
N LEU A 38 1.29 -11.48 -8.09
CA LEU A 38 1.90 -12.81 -7.99
C LEU A 38 0.98 -13.92 -8.55
N ALA A 39 -0.34 -13.78 -8.43
CA ALA A 39 -1.31 -14.74 -8.96
C ALA A 39 -1.44 -14.70 -10.50
N LEU A 40 -0.87 -13.68 -11.18
CA LEU A 40 -0.88 -13.60 -12.64
C LEU A 40 0.26 -14.40 -13.31
N ARG A 41 1.25 -14.88 -12.53
CA ARG A 41 2.33 -15.73 -13.07
C ARG A 41 1.92 -17.20 -13.16
N ASP A 42 1.03 -17.67 -12.30
CA ASP A 42 0.50 -19.02 -12.38
C ASP A 42 -0.70 -19.04 -13.33
N LYS A 43 -0.50 -19.63 -14.52
CA LYS A 43 -1.54 -19.97 -15.50
C LYS A 43 -2.46 -21.09 -14.98
N GLN A 44 -2.89 -21.03 -13.73
CA GLN A 44 -3.96 -21.85 -13.19
C GLN A 44 -5.15 -20.93 -12.91
N THR A 45 -6.07 -20.95 -13.86
CA THR A 45 -7.35 -20.26 -13.91
C THR A 45 -8.25 -20.63 -12.73
N THR A 46 -7.90 -20.19 -11.52
CA THR A 46 -8.84 -20.11 -10.42
C THR A 46 -9.52 -18.75 -10.53
N HIS A 47 -10.85 -18.76 -10.71
CA HIS A 47 -11.62 -17.54 -10.76
C HIS A 47 -11.43 -16.76 -9.45
N HIS A 48 -10.70 -15.64 -9.50
CA HIS A 48 -10.49 -14.78 -8.33
C HIS A 48 -11.83 -14.30 -7.78
N ASN A 49 -12.18 -14.73 -6.57
CA ASN A 49 -13.46 -14.41 -5.95
C ASN A 49 -13.30 -13.31 -4.91
N ALA A 50 -13.36 -12.05 -5.36
CA ALA A 50 -13.23 -10.87 -4.50
C ALA A 50 -14.23 -10.83 -3.32
N LEU A 51 -15.36 -11.56 -3.38
CA LEU A 51 -16.30 -11.65 -2.26
C LEU A 51 -15.84 -12.63 -1.17
N ALA A 52 -15.06 -13.65 -1.52
CA ALA A 52 -14.48 -14.58 -0.55
C ALA A 52 -13.44 -13.84 0.31
N ASP A 53 -12.53 -13.11 -0.31
CA ASP A 53 -11.52 -12.30 0.40
C ASP A 53 -12.18 -11.26 1.31
N LEU A 54 -13.25 -10.61 0.83
CA LEU A 54 -14.02 -9.65 1.62
C LEU A 54 -14.70 -10.31 2.82
N GLN A 55 -15.26 -11.50 2.64
CA GLN A 55 -15.88 -12.26 3.73
C GLN A 55 -14.85 -12.65 4.79
N GLU A 56 -13.68 -13.13 4.36
CA GLU A 56 -12.59 -13.48 5.26
C GLU A 56 -12.15 -12.27 6.10
N LYS A 57 -11.87 -11.13 5.46
CA LYS A 57 -11.43 -9.92 6.18
C LYS A 57 -12.51 -9.34 7.09
N LEU A 58 -13.78 -9.46 6.71
CA LEU A 58 -14.88 -9.09 7.59
C LEU A 58 -14.91 -9.96 8.84
N ARG A 59 -14.71 -11.28 8.70
CA ARG A 59 -14.65 -12.21 9.83
C ARG A 59 -13.45 -11.96 10.72
N THR A 60 -12.26 -11.72 10.15
CA THR A 60 -11.07 -11.39 10.95
C THR A 60 -11.29 -10.13 11.78
N LEU A 61 -11.88 -9.09 11.18
CA LEU A 61 -12.17 -7.84 11.88
C LEU A 61 -13.28 -8.02 12.93
N ALA A 62 -14.32 -8.79 12.63
CA ALA A 62 -15.38 -9.10 13.58
C ALA A 62 -14.81 -9.81 14.83
N ASN A 63 -13.97 -10.83 14.62
CA ASN A 63 -13.32 -11.56 15.71
C ASN A 63 -12.43 -10.64 16.56
N GLN A 64 -11.66 -9.74 15.93
CA GLN A 64 -10.84 -8.74 16.63
C GLN A 64 -11.67 -7.79 17.50
N GLN A 65 -12.90 -7.49 17.07
CA GLN A 65 -13.83 -6.62 17.78
C GLN A 65 -14.73 -7.39 18.77
N GLY A 66 -14.46 -8.69 19.01
CA GLY A 66 -15.19 -9.52 19.96
C GLY A 66 -16.50 -10.12 19.46
N TYR A 67 -16.78 -10.06 18.14
CA TYR A 67 -17.96 -10.65 17.52
C TYR A 67 -17.61 -11.99 16.86
N THR A 68 -18.28 -13.07 17.25
CA THR A 68 -18.10 -14.40 16.64
C THR A 68 -19.09 -14.61 15.49
N LEU A 69 -18.58 -14.64 14.26
CA LEU A 69 -19.37 -14.93 13.07
C LEU A 69 -19.16 -16.39 12.59
N PRO A 70 -20.22 -17.12 12.22
CA PRO A 70 -20.11 -18.48 11.68
C PRO A 70 -19.21 -18.56 10.43
N GLU A 71 -18.68 -19.75 10.14
CA GLU A 71 -17.66 -19.92 9.09
C GLU A 71 -18.08 -19.45 7.69
N ASN A 72 -19.35 -19.66 7.35
CA ASN A 72 -19.94 -19.27 6.07
C ASN A 72 -20.80 -18.01 6.15
N TYR A 73 -20.66 -17.23 7.23
CA TYR A 73 -21.39 -15.98 7.42
C TYR A 73 -20.49 -14.76 7.18
N PRO A 74 -20.98 -13.69 6.55
CA PRO A 74 -22.26 -13.60 5.85
C PRO A 74 -22.19 -14.25 4.47
N ALA A 75 -23.28 -14.94 4.07
CA ALA A 75 -23.35 -15.57 2.75
C ALA A 75 -23.15 -14.55 1.59
N PHE A 76 -22.53 -14.97 0.49
CA PHE A 76 -22.25 -14.09 -0.67
C PHE A 76 -23.46 -13.30 -1.19
N PRO A 77 -24.68 -13.86 -1.31
CA PRO A 77 -25.85 -13.08 -1.75
C PRO A 77 -26.19 -11.93 -0.79
N THR A 78 -25.94 -12.13 0.50
CA THR A 78 -26.16 -11.12 1.55
C THR A 78 -25.14 -10.00 1.44
N LEU A 79 -23.84 -10.35 1.34
CA LEU A 79 -22.78 -9.36 1.08
C LEU A 79 -23.04 -8.55 -0.19
N ARG A 80 -23.49 -9.19 -1.28
CA ARG A 80 -23.85 -8.47 -2.53
C ARG A 80 -24.99 -7.47 -2.31
N LYS A 81 -26.02 -7.84 -1.52
CA LYS A 81 -27.12 -6.92 -1.17
C LYS A 81 -26.61 -5.75 -0.34
N ASP A 82 -25.70 -6.00 0.61
CA ASP A 82 -25.13 -4.96 1.45
C ASP A 82 -24.27 -3.98 0.64
N LEU A 83 -23.38 -4.49 -0.21
CA LEU A 83 -22.60 -3.66 -1.14
C LEU A 83 -23.51 -2.83 -2.07
N LYS A 84 -24.61 -3.41 -2.56
CA LYS A 84 -25.59 -2.68 -3.38
C LYS A 84 -26.26 -1.55 -2.60
N ARG A 85 -26.56 -1.74 -1.32
CA ARG A 85 -27.12 -0.69 -0.46
C ARG A 85 -26.10 0.39 -0.14
N LEU A 86 -24.85 0.04 0.17
CA LEU A 86 -23.76 1.02 0.35
C LEU A 86 -23.57 1.91 -0.88
N ARG A 87 -23.70 1.35 -2.10
CA ARG A 87 -23.72 2.15 -3.34
C ARG A 87 -24.93 3.07 -3.44
N LYS A 88 -26.11 2.60 -3.02
CA LYS A 88 -27.34 3.42 -3.03
C LYS A 88 -27.23 4.62 -2.09
N TYR A 89 -26.57 4.46 -0.94
CA TYR A 89 -26.34 5.54 0.03
C TYR A 89 -25.15 6.45 -0.31
N GLY A 90 -24.43 6.20 -1.40
CA GLY A 90 -23.25 7.00 -1.78
C GLY A 90 -22.01 6.73 -0.93
N ILE A 91 -22.04 5.75 -0.04
CA ILE A 91 -20.88 5.31 0.75
C ILE A 91 -19.86 4.62 -0.18
N LEU A 92 -20.34 3.81 -1.13
CA LEU A 92 -19.54 3.27 -2.22
C LEU A 92 -19.86 3.98 -3.54
N GLY A 93 -18.86 4.12 -4.40
CA GLY A 93 -19.04 4.64 -5.76
C GLY A 93 -19.93 3.73 -6.61
N LYS A 94 -20.59 4.31 -7.62
CA LYS A 94 -21.42 3.57 -8.58
C LYS A 94 -20.62 2.75 -9.60
N GLN A 95 -19.31 2.96 -9.65
CA GLN A 95 -18.38 2.28 -10.55
C GLN A 95 -18.26 0.78 -10.26
N MET A 96 -17.78 0.04 -11.27
CA MET A 96 -17.43 -1.37 -11.10
C MET A 96 -16.09 -1.51 -10.39
N TYR A 97 -16.07 -2.24 -9.27
CA TYR A 97 -14.87 -2.51 -8.49
C TYR A 97 -14.18 -3.78 -8.99
N ARG A 98 -13.40 -3.67 -10.07
CA ARG A 98 -12.63 -4.79 -10.65
C ARG A 98 -11.31 -5.07 -9.92
N TRP A 99 -10.82 -4.10 -9.17
CA TRP A 99 -9.50 -4.10 -8.52
C TRP A 99 -9.63 -4.06 -6.98
N GLY A 100 -10.64 -4.72 -6.45
CA GLY A 100 -10.96 -4.74 -5.03
C GLY A 100 -11.86 -3.60 -4.56
N TYR A 101 -12.43 -3.76 -3.37
CA TYR A 101 -13.37 -2.81 -2.77
C TYR A 101 -12.64 -1.80 -1.89
N TYR A 102 -13.03 -0.53 -1.99
CA TYR A 102 -12.51 0.55 -1.17
C TYR A 102 -13.56 1.64 -1.00
N LEU A 103 -13.48 2.37 0.11
CA LEU A 103 -14.39 3.46 0.44
C LEU A 103 -13.88 4.80 -0.10
N GLY A 104 -14.18 5.05 -1.37
CA GLY A 104 -13.94 6.34 -2.03
C GLY A 104 -12.53 6.87 -1.83
N THR A 105 -12.41 8.19 -1.71
CA THR A 105 -11.16 8.90 -1.45
C THR A 105 -10.91 9.16 0.04
N GLY A 106 -11.77 8.63 0.93
CA GLY A 106 -11.69 8.63 2.40
C GLY A 106 -11.65 10.01 3.08
N VAL A 107 -10.69 10.83 2.69
CA VAL A 107 -10.37 12.17 3.22
C VAL A 107 -10.13 13.17 2.07
N MET A 108 -9.65 12.71 0.92
CA MET A 108 -9.21 13.57 -0.19
C MET A 108 -10.32 13.83 -1.21
N ARG A 109 -10.29 14.96 -1.92
CA ARG A 109 -11.04 15.15 -3.17
C ARG A 109 -10.32 14.45 -4.33
N PRO A 110 -10.99 14.18 -5.47
CA PRO A 110 -10.33 13.55 -6.64
C PRO A 110 -9.05 14.27 -7.08
N ARG A 111 -9.04 15.61 -7.07
CA ARG A 111 -7.86 16.43 -7.41
C ARG A 111 -6.73 16.30 -6.37
N GLU A 112 -7.08 16.23 -5.09
CA GLU A 112 -6.11 16.08 -3.99
C GLU A 112 -5.47 14.70 -4.04
N LEU A 113 -6.26 13.66 -4.29
CA LEU A 113 -5.75 12.30 -4.47
C LEU A 113 -4.84 12.21 -5.70
N GLN A 114 -5.23 12.83 -6.83
CA GLN A 114 -4.37 12.89 -8.02
C GLN A 114 -3.04 13.59 -7.72
N ALA A 115 -3.06 14.72 -7.01
CA ALA A 115 -1.83 15.42 -6.62
C ALA A 115 -0.94 14.56 -5.70
N ALA A 116 -1.53 13.86 -4.73
CA ALA A 116 -0.80 12.95 -3.84
C ALA A 116 -0.19 11.76 -4.60
N LEU A 117 -0.92 11.17 -5.56
CA LEU A 117 -0.41 10.09 -6.39
C LEU A 117 0.71 10.54 -7.32
N ASN A 118 0.62 11.74 -7.90
CA ASN A 118 1.70 12.32 -8.71
C ASN A 118 2.96 12.58 -7.87
N ALA A 119 2.80 13.02 -6.61
CA ALA A 119 3.92 13.18 -5.69
C ALA A 119 4.58 11.84 -5.35
N LEU A 120 3.77 10.82 -5.03
CA LEU A 120 4.27 9.46 -4.78
C LEU A 120 4.95 8.85 -6.01
N GLU A 121 4.39 9.06 -7.19
CA GLU A 121 5.00 8.61 -8.45
C GLU A 121 6.36 9.29 -8.66
N SER A 122 6.42 10.61 -8.43
CA SER A 122 7.66 11.36 -8.56
C SER A 122 8.73 10.85 -7.59
N GLN A 123 8.37 10.59 -6.34
CA GLN A 123 9.28 10.00 -5.36
C GLN A 123 9.71 8.58 -5.76
N ALA A 124 8.75 7.72 -6.14
CA ALA A 124 9.01 6.34 -6.55
C ALA A 124 9.91 6.23 -7.79
N LYS A 125 9.70 7.09 -8.79
CA LYS A 125 10.46 7.09 -10.05
C LYS A 125 11.80 7.79 -9.92
N TYR A 126 11.84 8.96 -9.27
CA TYR A 126 12.99 9.83 -9.33
C TYR A 126 13.86 9.79 -8.07
N GLN A 127 13.31 9.52 -6.88
CA GLN A 127 14.10 9.34 -5.66
C GLN A 127 14.45 7.87 -5.40
N ALA A 128 13.80 6.95 -6.13
CA ALA A 128 14.02 5.50 -6.10
C ALA A 128 14.04 4.91 -4.67
N ASP A 129 13.23 5.49 -3.78
CA ASP A 129 12.95 4.93 -2.47
C ASP A 129 12.14 3.62 -2.65
N PRO A 130 12.67 2.46 -2.21
CA PRO A 130 12.03 1.17 -2.41
C PRO A 130 10.70 1.05 -1.64
N GLN A 131 10.59 1.65 -0.45
CA GLN A 131 9.35 1.64 0.34
C GLN A 131 8.27 2.46 -0.37
N ILE A 132 8.61 3.67 -0.84
CA ILE A 132 7.68 4.53 -1.58
C ILE A 132 7.30 3.90 -2.93
N ARG A 133 8.23 3.23 -3.60
CA ARG A 133 7.97 2.48 -4.84
C ARG A 133 6.96 1.36 -4.59
N GLN A 134 7.10 0.59 -3.52
CA GLN A 134 6.13 -0.44 -3.13
C GLN A 134 4.76 0.17 -2.79
N ILE A 135 4.74 1.21 -1.97
CA ILE A 135 3.50 1.93 -1.60
C ILE A 135 2.79 2.46 -2.85
N TYR A 136 3.51 3.15 -3.74
CA TYR A 136 2.96 3.66 -5.00
C TYR A 136 2.36 2.53 -5.83
N GLN A 137 3.06 1.41 -6.00
CA GLN A 137 2.56 0.25 -6.75
C GLN A 137 1.31 -0.37 -6.12
N THR A 138 1.21 -0.43 -4.79
CA THR A 138 0.03 -0.92 -4.09
C THR A 138 -1.14 0.03 -4.26
N VAL A 139 -0.93 1.33 -4.03
CA VAL A 139 -2.00 2.33 -4.09
C VAL A 139 -2.52 2.47 -5.52
N ILE A 140 -1.65 2.53 -6.53
CA ILE A 140 -2.10 2.64 -7.93
C ILE A 140 -2.95 1.44 -8.33
N GLN A 141 -2.60 0.21 -7.91
CA GLN A 141 -3.37 -1.00 -8.19
C GLN A 141 -4.79 -0.91 -7.64
N ARG A 142 -4.94 -0.47 -6.38
CA ARG A 142 -6.24 -0.32 -5.72
C ARG A 142 -7.12 0.73 -6.40
N VAL A 143 -6.49 1.78 -6.94
CA VAL A 143 -7.19 2.97 -7.47
C VAL A 143 -7.31 2.96 -9.01
N ARG A 144 -6.83 1.91 -9.71
CA ARG A 144 -6.88 1.78 -11.20
C ARG A 144 -8.24 2.03 -11.86
N GLY A 145 -9.32 1.72 -11.16
CA GLY A 145 -10.69 1.91 -11.66
C GLY A 145 -11.33 3.24 -11.28
N PHE A 146 -10.63 4.10 -10.55
CA PHE A 146 -11.15 5.39 -10.08
C PHE A 146 -11.11 6.43 -11.20
N PRO A 147 -12.20 7.17 -11.46
CA PRO A 147 -12.26 8.18 -12.51
C PRO A 147 -11.54 9.45 -12.05
N PHE A 148 -10.26 9.56 -12.36
CA PHE A 148 -9.53 10.79 -12.09
C PHE A 148 -9.93 11.88 -13.10
N PRO A 149 -10.01 13.14 -12.67
CA PRO A 149 -10.12 14.25 -13.61
C PRO A 149 -8.82 14.30 -14.43
N TYR A 150 -8.92 14.28 -15.76
CA TYR A 150 -7.77 14.26 -16.70
C TYR A 150 -6.99 12.94 -16.73
N GLN A 151 -7.70 11.84 -16.95
CA GLN A 151 -7.13 10.53 -17.23
C GLN A 151 -7.11 10.33 -18.75
N ASP A 152 -5.94 10.10 -19.35
CA ASP A 152 -5.84 9.79 -20.78
C ASP A 152 -6.43 8.41 -21.08
N GLN A 153 -6.74 8.13 -22.35
CA GLN A 153 -7.31 6.85 -22.81
C GLN A 153 -6.48 5.62 -22.39
N ALA A 154 -5.19 5.82 -22.08
CA ALA A 154 -4.27 4.79 -21.57
C ALA A 154 -4.40 4.51 -20.05
N ASN A 155 -5.32 5.18 -19.36
CA ASN A 155 -5.54 5.04 -17.91
C ASN A 155 -4.32 5.47 -17.05
N GLU A 156 -3.37 6.18 -17.66
CA GLU A 156 -2.19 6.76 -17.02
C GLU A 156 -2.54 8.10 -16.38
N LEU A 157 -2.01 8.35 -15.18
CA LEU A 157 -2.18 9.61 -14.48
C LEU A 157 -1.28 10.65 -15.13
N TYR A 158 -1.85 11.66 -15.79
CA TYR A 158 -1.05 12.76 -16.32
C TYR A 158 -0.71 13.75 -15.19
N PRO A 159 0.58 13.99 -14.90
CA PRO A 159 0.97 14.91 -13.84
C PRO A 159 0.76 16.37 -14.28
N LEU A 160 -0.20 17.06 -13.65
CA LEU A 160 -0.44 18.50 -13.91
C LEU A 160 0.66 19.42 -13.35
N ARG A 161 1.39 18.96 -12.32
CA ARG A 161 2.54 19.64 -11.70
C ARG A 161 3.55 18.59 -11.27
N GLN A 162 4.82 18.81 -11.58
CA GLN A 162 5.90 17.86 -11.32
C GLN A 162 7.06 18.57 -10.63
N ASN A 163 7.53 18.03 -9.50
CA ASN A 163 8.78 18.46 -8.87
C ASN A 163 9.90 17.53 -9.35
N LEU A 164 10.85 18.08 -10.10
CA LEU A 164 11.98 17.34 -10.67
C LEU A 164 13.12 17.15 -9.65
N ASN A 165 12.83 16.54 -8.51
CA ASN A 165 13.87 16.08 -7.59
C ASN A 165 14.28 14.67 -8.02
N ARG A 166 15.47 14.53 -8.63
CA ARG A 166 15.98 13.25 -9.13
C ARG A 166 17.24 12.86 -8.37
N ALA A 167 17.29 11.62 -7.91
CA ALA A 167 18.52 10.96 -7.52
C ALA A 167 19.42 10.86 -8.75
N ILE A 168 20.63 11.40 -8.67
CA ILE A 168 21.62 11.29 -9.75
C ILE A 168 22.23 9.88 -9.78
N ASN A 169 22.27 9.21 -8.63
CA ASN A 169 22.75 7.84 -8.46
C ASN A 169 21.59 6.88 -8.26
N TYR A 170 21.78 5.60 -8.61
CA TYR A 170 20.83 4.54 -8.28
C TYR A 170 20.70 4.42 -6.76
N THR A 171 19.48 4.49 -6.24
CA THR A 171 19.18 4.47 -4.79
C THR A 171 18.33 3.28 -4.38
N ASP A 172 17.77 2.52 -5.33
CA ASP A 172 17.01 1.30 -5.07
C ASP A 172 17.97 0.09 -4.98
N PRO A 173 18.06 -0.58 -3.80
CA PRO A 173 18.92 -1.74 -3.62
C PRO A 173 18.63 -2.88 -4.60
N ASP A 174 17.36 -3.13 -4.93
CA ASP A 174 16.94 -4.22 -5.82
C ASP A 174 17.39 -3.95 -7.26
N GLU A 175 17.23 -2.72 -7.71
CA GLU A 175 17.62 -2.29 -9.06
C GLU A 175 19.15 -2.24 -9.23
N MET A 176 19.88 -1.96 -8.15
CA MET A 176 21.35 -2.02 -8.10
C MET A 176 21.86 -3.47 -8.13
N LEU A 177 21.18 -4.37 -7.41
CA LEU A 177 21.50 -5.80 -7.35
C LEU A 177 21.30 -6.48 -8.72
N GLU A 178 20.21 -6.16 -9.42
CA GLU A 178 19.96 -6.63 -10.80
C GLU A 178 21.02 -6.13 -11.78
N LYS A 179 21.49 -4.88 -11.63
CA LYS A 179 22.49 -4.27 -12.51
C LYS A 179 23.95 -4.66 -12.17
N GLN A 180 24.18 -5.44 -11.11
CA GLN A 180 25.49 -5.91 -10.63
C GLN A 180 26.53 -4.81 -10.38
N ASN A 181 26.11 -3.55 -10.27
CA ASN A 181 26.98 -2.43 -9.94
C ASN A 181 27.06 -2.29 -8.41
N TYR A 182 28.25 -1.97 -7.88
CA TYR A 182 28.53 -1.79 -6.45
C TYR A 182 28.51 -3.05 -5.56
N ARG A 183 29.05 -4.17 -6.07
CA ARG A 183 29.30 -5.38 -5.28
C ARG A 183 30.13 -5.06 -4.02
N HIS A 184 29.75 -5.65 -2.87
CA HIS A 184 30.37 -5.44 -1.55
C HIS A 184 30.12 -4.07 -0.88
N THR A 185 29.07 -3.34 -1.27
CA THR A 185 28.63 -2.12 -0.56
C THR A 185 27.59 -2.41 0.53
N LEU A 186 27.45 -1.49 1.50
CA LEU A 186 26.45 -1.54 2.58
C LEU A 186 25.01 -1.78 2.09
N PHE A 187 24.71 -1.44 0.83
CA PHE A 187 23.39 -1.64 0.22
C PHE A 187 22.93 -3.11 0.18
N HIS A 188 23.86 -4.07 0.09
CA HIS A 188 23.52 -5.50 0.13
C HIS A 188 23.21 -6.00 1.54
N CYS A 189 23.64 -5.25 2.56
CA CYS A 189 23.46 -5.60 3.97
C CYS A 189 22.40 -4.74 4.64
N VAL A 190 21.56 -4.00 3.88
CA VAL A 190 20.51 -3.14 4.44
C VAL A 190 19.61 -3.87 5.43
N PRO A 191 19.12 -5.10 5.16
CA PRO A 191 18.30 -5.82 6.14
C PRO A 191 19.05 -6.11 7.45
N GLN A 192 20.34 -6.45 7.37
CA GLN A 192 21.19 -6.71 8.54
C GLN A 192 21.49 -5.41 9.32
N LEU A 193 21.70 -4.32 8.60
CA LEU A 193 21.92 -2.99 9.17
C LEU A 193 20.67 -2.46 9.88
N GLU A 194 19.49 -2.58 9.26
CA GLU A 194 18.21 -2.20 9.88
C GLU A 194 17.96 -3.01 11.16
N GLU A 195 18.25 -4.32 11.13
CA GLU A 195 18.11 -5.18 12.30
C GLU A 195 19.09 -4.81 13.42
N ALA A 196 20.34 -4.45 13.07
CA ALA A 196 21.33 -3.96 14.02
C ALA A 196 20.94 -2.61 14.64
N ILE A 197 20.36 -1.69 13.87
CA ILE A 197 19.82 -0.41 14.38
C ILE A 197 18.70 -0.67 15.39
N ILE A 198 17.74 -1.53 15.05
CA ILE A 198 16.59 -1.84 15.92
C ILE A 198 17.06 -2.51 17.23
N LYS A 199 18.03 -3.42 17.14
CA LYS A 199 18.56 -4.15 18.29
C LYS A 199 19.61 -3.36 19.08
N GLY A 200 20.08 -2.23 18.55
CA GLY A 200 21.22 -1.50 19.09
C GLY A 200 22.46 -2.39 19.15
N GLN A 201 22.91 -2.91 18.01
CA GLN A 201 24.11 -3.75 17.92
C GLN A 201 25.20 -3.05 17.12
N PRO A 202 26.47 -3.16 17.53
CA PRO A 202 27.57 -2.60 16.76
C PRO A 202 27.79 -3.42 15.49
N ILE A 203 28.23 -2.75 14.43
CA ILE A 203 28.56 -3.36 13.14
C ILE A 203 29.98 -2.98 12.72
N GLU A 204 30.63 -3.88 11.99
CA GLU A 204 31.92 -3.62 11.38
C GLU A 204 31.71 -3.10 9.95
N ILE A 205 32.25 -1.93 9.65
CA ILE A 205 32.22 -1.33 8.32
C ILE A 205 33.63 -1.17 7.77
N SER A 206 33.81 -1.38 6.46
CA SER A 206 35.05 -1.09 5.77
C SER A 206 34.90 0.17 4.92
N ARG A 207 35.72 1.17 5.17
CA ARG A 207 35.78 2.41 4.37
C ARG A 207 36.93 2.34 3.38
N ALA A 208 36.60 2.34 2.09
CA ALA A 208 37.57 2.24 1.00
C ALA A 208 38.24 3.58 0.64
N VAL A 209 37.56 4.72 0.86
CA VAL A 209 38.05 6.05 0.51
C VAL A 209 37.68 7.04 1.61
N ASP A 210 38.64 7.88 1.97
CA ASP A 210 38.41 9.04 2.82
C ASP A 210 38.43 10.31 1.95
N LEU A 211 37.24 10.85 1.68
CA LEU A 211 37.08 12.04 0.83
C LEU A 211 37.48 13.34 1.56
N TYR A 212 37.59 13.31 2.89
CA TYR A 212 37.79 14.50 3.73
C TYR A 212 39.14 14.56 4.44
N GLY A 213 39.99 13.54 4.27
CA GLY A 213 41.40 13.58 4.71
C GLY A 213 41.65 13.20 6.18
N ASP A 214 40.65 12.66 6.89
CA ASP A 214 40.73 12.32 8.31
C ASP A 214 41.40 10.95 8.59
N SER A 215 42.11 10.37 7.62
CA SER A 215 42.88 9.12 7.76
C SER A 215 42.05 7.92 8.26
N SER A 216 40.75 7.89 7.95
CA SER A 216 39.79 6.90 8.44
C SER A 216 39.47 5.83 7.38
N VAL A 217 40.53 5.23 6.82
CA VAL A 217 40.45 4.16 5.81
C VAL A 217 40.77 2.83 6.48
N GLY A 218 39.90 1.85 6.33
CA GLY A 218 40.02 0.53 6.98
C GLY A 218 38.73 0.05 7.63
N LEU A 219 38.86 -0.97 8.48
CA LEU A 219 37.76 -1.52 9.27
C LEU A 219 37.53 -0.65 10.50
N ASP A 220 36.28 -0.27 10.74
CA ASP A 220 35.84 0.51 11.89
C ASP A 220 34.60 -0.16 12.50
N ILE A 221 34.53 -0.22 13.83
CA ILE A 221 33.36 -0.74 14.54
C ILE A 221 32.52 0.46 14.95
N ILE A 222 31.27 0.49 14.50
CA ILE A 222 30.38 1.63 14.73
C ILE A 222 29.04 1.17 15.31
N TRP A 223 28.37 2.08 16.01
CA TRP A 223 26.99 1.93 16.45
C TRP A 223 26.07 2.63 15.44
N PRO A 224 25.36 1.89 14.58
CA PRO A 224 24.51 2.49 13.57
C PRO A 224 23.25 3.06 14.23
N LEU A 225 22.95 4.33 13.97
CA LEU A 225 21.81 5.03 14.56
C LEU A 225 20.65 5.15 13.57
N GLN A 226 20.95 5.58 12.35
CA GLN A 226 19.90 5.86 11.36
C GLN A 226 20.46 5.90 9.93
N LEU A 227 19.68 5.43 8.96
CA LEU A 227 19.89 5.71 7.54
C LEU A 227 19.08 6.95 7.13
N ILE A 228 19.75 7.91 6.52
CA ILE A 228 19.15 9.17 6.06
C ILE A 228 19.39 9.32 4.57
N TYR A 229 18.32 9.51 3.81
CA TYR A 229 18.43 9.96 2.43
C TYR A 229 18.40 11.48 2.36
N ARG A 230 19.38 12.08 1.68
CA ARG A 230 19.40 13.53 1.44
C ARG A 230 19.88 13.84 0.04
N ASP A 231 19.06 14.60 -0.69
CA ASP A 231 19.23 15.10 -2.06
C ASP A 231 19.52 14.04 -3.14
N ILE A 232 20.65 13.34 -3.02
CA ILE A 232 21.19 12.44 -4.05
C ILE A 232 21.80 11.13 -3.50
N ALA A 233 21.93 10.97 -2.18
CA ALA A 233 22.62 9.83 -1.58
C ALA A 233 22.07 9.40 -0.21
N TRP A 234 22.35 8.15 0.14
CA TRP A 234 22.13 7.60 1.47
C TRP A 234 23.34 7.87 2.37
N TYR A 235 23.06 8.29 3.60
CA TYR A 235 24.02 8.54 4.65
C TYR A 235 23.70 7.63 5.84
N LEU A 236 24.73 7.00 6.40
CA LEU A 236 24.62 6.30 7.67
C LEU A 236 25.05 7.25 8.78
N LEU A 237 24.12 7.58 9.67
CA LEU A 237 24.43 8.23 10.94
C LEU A 237 24.85 7.15 11.93
N PHE A 238 26.00 7.35 12.58
CA PHE A 238 26.56 6.41 13.53
C PHE A 238 27.30 7.12 14.65
N GLU A 239 27.47 6.42 15.76
CA GLU A 239 28.34 6.78 16.87
C GLU A 239 29.55 5.83 16.91
N ARG A 240 30.67 6.31 17.43
CA ARG A 240 31.89 5.51 17.65
C ARG A 240 32.00 5.14 19.12
#